data_AF-A0A5E5AUB8-F1
#
_entry.id   AF-A0A5E5AUB8-F1
#
_cell.length_a   1.000
_cell.length_b   1.000
_cell.length_c   1.000
_cell.angle_alpha   90.00
_cell.angle_beta   90.00
_cell.angle_gamma   90.00
#
_symmetry.space_group_name_H-M   'P 1'
#
loop_
_entity.id
_entity.type
_entity.pdbx_description
1 polymer ?
#
loop_
_entity_poly.entity_id
_entity_poly.type
_entity_poly.pdbx_seq_one_letter_code
_entity_poly.pdbx_strand_id
1 'polypeptide(L)'
;MQNTFKSTLSAAFAGSDIPLCIELLRTWLMAAEAGEPEALIREMHPALRPKVVLLMRDLLSCYPETVLGAPVLLLARPDSNACRKQMPDYSLPLPDDDAEQPCSNLRFLGWLPMDTLLPVAFPFWPLQYPVTVPWFKPTAAIALFRGHANAFECDAIEVANWWWAELFRPIAGNVRLASRALLPYPDALEAARVLQASANAELPSKQGHFLSDAAWNWAHGEGVLFHETYRHIYSGDI
;
A
#
# COMPACT_ATOMS: atom_id res chain seq x y z
N MET A 1 21.81 -22.33 -1.85
CA MET A 1 20.56 -22.46 -1.07
C MET A 1 19.33 -22.03 -1.89
N GLN A 2 19.35 -20.86 -2.53
CA GLN A 2 18.22 -20.35 -3.36
C GLN A 2 17.79 -21.30 -4.51
N ASN A 3 18.72 -21.95 -5.22
CA ASN A 3 18.36 -22.86 -6.32
C ASN A 3 17.61 -24.12 -5.85
N THR A 4 17.94 -24.64 -4.66
CA THR A 4 17.28 -25.81 -4.07
C THR A 4 15.88 -25.43 -3.59
N PHE A 5 15.71 -24.26 -2.98
CA PHE A 5 14.39 -23.78 -2.57
C PHE A 5 13.43 -23.64 -3.76
N LYS A 6 13.86 -22.98 -4.84
CA LYS A 6 13.04 -22.77 -6.04
C LYS A 6 12.61 -24.07 -6.70
N SER A 7 13.52 -25.04 -6.81
CA SER A 7 13.21 -26.35 -7.41
C SER A 7 12.24 -27.15 -6.55
N THR A 8 12.42 -27.17 -5.23
CA THR A 8 11.50 -27.83 -4.31
C THR A 8 10.12 -27.16 -4.31
N LEU A 9 10.07 -25.82 -4.30
CA LEU A 9 8.80 -25.08 -4.37
C LEU A 9 8.06 -25.35 -5.69
N SER A 10 8.79 -25.37 -6.82
CA SER A 10 8.23 -25.68 -8.14
C SER A 10 7.66 -27.11 -8.19
N ALA A 11 8.39 -28.07 -7.62
CA ALA A 11 7.94 -29.46 -7.54
C ALA A 11 6.70 -29.60 -6.66
N ALA A 12 6.64 -28.91 -5.52
CA ALA A 12 5.47 -28.89 -4.64
C ALA A 12 4.23 -28.32 -5.36
N PHE A 13 4.36 -27.20 -6.08
CA PHE A 13 3.26 -26.65 -6.88
C PHE A 13 2.82 -27.57 -8.02
N ALA A 14 3.76 -28.27 -8.67
CA ALA A 14 3.44 -29.24 -9.71
C ALA A 14 2.72 -30.47 -9.15
N GLY A 15 3.11 -30.93 -7.95
CA GLY A 15 2.46 -32.00 -7.21
C GLY A 15 1.16 -31.60 -6.49
N SER A 16 0.77 -30.32 -6.55
CA SER A 16 -0.38 -29.76 -5.81
C SER A 16 -0.29 -29.95 -4.28
N ASP A 17 0.92 -30.03 -3.74
CA ASP A 17 1.17 -30.11 -2.30
C ASP A 17 1.15 -28.70 -1.68
N ILE A 18 -0.07 -28.16 -1.52
CA ILE A 18 -0.29 -26.81 -0.99
C ILE A 18 0.24 -26.64 0.44
N PRO A 19 0.06 -27.60 1.38
CA PRO A 19 0.67 -27.51 2.71
C PRO A 19 2.19 -27.33 2.67
N LEU A 20 2.89 -28.09 1.82
CA LEU A 20 4.34 -27.94 1.66
C LEU A 20 4.70 -26.58 1.04
N CYS A 21 3.94 -26.10 0.05
CA CYS A 21 4.16 -24.76 -0.52
C CYS A 21 4.06 -23.66 0.56
N ILE A 22 3.06 -23.76 1.45
CA ILE A 22 2.87 -22.83 2.57
C ILE A 22 4.06 -22.87 3.51
N GLU A 23 4.49 -24.07 3.93
CA GLU A 23 5.60 -24.26 4.86
C GLU A 23 6.91 -23.69 4.29
N LEU A 24 7.22 -24.02 3.04
CA LEU A 24 8.42 -23.56 2.35
C LEU A 24 8.44 -22.03 2.21
N LEU A 25 7.35 -21.43 1.70
CA LEU A 25 7.29 -19.98 1.49
C LEU A 25 7.29 -19.22 2.81
N ARG A 26 6.56 -19.69 3.83
CA ARG A 26 6.54 -19.05 5.15
C ARG A 26 7.93 -19.05 5.78
N THR A 27 8.61 -20.19 5.75
CA THR A 27 9.96 -20.34 6.30
C THR A 27 10.95 -19.44 5.57
N TRP A 28 10.87 -19.40 4.25
CA TRP A 28 11.72 -18.55 3.42
C TRP A 28 11.46 -17.06 3.68
N LEU A 29 10.20 -16.63 3.75
CA LEU A 29 9.81 -15.23 4.00
C LEU A 29 10.33 -14.68 5.34
N MET A 30 10.48 -15.52 6.36
CA MET A 30 11.07 -15.09 7.65
C MET A 30 12.53 -14.65 7.54
N ALA A 31 13.24 -15.10 6.51
CA ALA A 31 14.65 -14.78 6.26
C ALA A 31 14.87 -13.96 4.98
N ALA A 32 13.79 -13.64 4.24
CA ALA A 32 13.87 -12.96 2.97
C ALA A 32 14.23 -11.48 3.14
N GLU A 33 15.10 -10.99 2.28
CA GLU A 33 15.43 -9.56 2.21
C GLU A 33 14.39 -8.78 1.39
N ALA A 34 14.37 -7.45 1.58
CA ALA A 34 13.49 -6.56 0.85
C ALA A 34 13.78 -6.61 -0.67
N GLY A 35 12.75 -6.91 -1.48
CA GLY A 35 12.81 -7.08 -2.93
C GLY A 35 12.96 -8.54 -3.39
N GLU A 36 13.26 -9.48 -2.48
CA GLU A 36 13.38 -10.90 -2.82
C GLU A 36 12.07 -11.56 -3.24
N PRO A 37 10.88 -11.26 -2.66
CA PRO A 37 9.61 -11.81 -3.12
C PRO A 37 9.33 -11.50 -4.59
N GLU A 38 9.56 -10.26 -5.01
CA GLU A 38 9.41 -9.81 -6.39
C GLU A 38 10.47 -10.45 -7.31
N ALA A 39 11.68 -10.68 -6.81
CA ALA A 39 12.71 -11.43 -7.54
C ALA A 39 12.28 -12.90 -7.77
N LEU A 40 11.80 -13.57 -6.72
CA LEU A 40 11.32 -14.95 -6.79
C LEU A 40 10.21 -15.07 -7.82
N ILE A 41 9.20 -14.20 -7.79
CA ILE A 41 8.07 -14.23 -8.75
C ILE A 41 8.57 -14.10 -10.19
N ARG A 42 9.53 -13.20 -10.47
CA ARG A 42 10.10 -13.02 -11.81
C ARG A 42 10.83 -14.26 -12.31
N GLU A 43 11.55 -14.94 -11.43
CA GLU A 43 12.38 -16.11 -11.73
C GLU A 43 11.56 -17.41 -11.80
N MET A 44 10.35 -17.44 -11.25
CA MET A 44 9.45 -18.59 -11.35
C MET A 44 8.98 -18.82 -12.78
N HIS A 45 8.76 -20.10 -13.12
CA HIS A 45 8.21 -20.50 -14.40
C HIS A 45 6.86 -19.80 -14.67
N PRO A 46 6.60 -19.23 -15.87
CA PRO A 46 5.40 -18.44 -16.14
C PRO A 46 4.08 -19.10 -15.73
N ALA A 47 3.95 -20.41 -15.95
CA ALA A 47 2.75 -21.17 -15.58
C ALA A 47 2.51 -21.28 -14.06
N LEU A 48 3.55 -21.10 -13.23
CA LEU A 48 3.46 -21.16 -11.77
C LEU A 48 3.32 -19.77 -11.13
N ARG A 49 3.69 -18.70 -11.83
CA ARG A 49 3.68 -17.33 -11.28
C ARG A 49 2.35 -16.95 -10.64
N PRO A 50 1.17 -17.16 -11.26
CA PRO A 50 -0.10 -16.77 -10.63
C PRO A 50 -0.35 -17.48 -9.30
N LYS A 51 0.01 -18.77 -9.20
CA LYS A 51 -0.15 -19.55 -7.96
C LYS A 51 0.79 -19.08 -6.86
N VAL A 52 2.04 -18.78 -7.24
CA VAL A 52 3.05 -18.24 -6.31
C VAL A 52 2.64 -16.87 -5.81
N VAL A 53 2.20 -15.98 -6.70
CA VAL A 53 1.69 -14.64 -6.36
C VAL A 53 0.57 -14.72 -5.35
N LEU A 54 -0.46 -15.55 -5.63
CA LEU A 54 -1.60 -15.70 -4.75
C LEU A 54 -1.18 -16.15 -3.35
N LEU A 55 -0.36 -17.21 -3.27
CA LEU A 55 0.08 -17.73 -1.99
C LEU A 55 1.01 -16.75 -1.25
N MET A 56 1.89 -16.06 -1.97
CA MET A 56 2.79 -15.04 -1.43
C MET A 56 1.99 -13.87 -0.84
N ARG A 57 0.96 -13.40 -1.56
CA ARG A 57 0.06 -12.34 -1.11
C ARG A 57 -0.59 -12.71 0.23
N ASP A 58 -1.12 -13.92 0.31
CA ASP A 58 -1.81 -14.43 1.50
C ASP A 58 -0.86 -14.57 2.69
N LEU A 59 0.37 -15.05 2.46
CA LEU A 59 1.38 -15.19 3.50
C LEU A 59 1.90 -13.85 4.01
N LEU A 60 2.22 -12.91 3.12
CA LEU A 60 2.66 -11.57 3.49
C LEU A 60 1.57 -10.86 4.30
N SER A 61 0.32 -10.92 3.85
CA SER A 61 -0.81 -10.24 4.49
C SER A 61 -1.35 -10.97 5.73
N CYS A 62 -0.77 -12.14 6.07
CA CYS A 62 -1.20 -13.00 7.16
C CYS A 62 -2.71 -13.33 7.07
N TYR A 63 -3.10 -13.94 5.94
CA TYR A 63 -4.47 -14.37 5.62
C TYR A 63 -5.17 -15.08 6.82
N PRO A 64 -6.47 -14.83 7.10
CA PRO A 64 -7.47 -14.15 6.25
C PRO A 64 -7.41 -12.62 6.20
N GLU A 65 -6.37 -12.01 6.77
CA GLU A 65 -5.83 -10.64 6.57
C GLU A 65 -5.61 -9.97 7.93
N THR A 66 -4.39 -10.11 8.46
CA THR A 66 -3.94 -9.39 9.67
C THR A 66 -3.28 -8.06 9.31
N VAL A 67 -2.78 -7.90 8.09
CA VAL A 67 -2.10 -6.68 7.63
C VAL A 67 -2.74 -6.20 6.33
N LEU A 68 -3.34 -5.02 6.40
CA LEU A 68 -4.05 -4.37 5.31
C LEU A 68 -3.34 -3.08 4.93
N GLY A 69 -3.41 -2.70 3.66
CA GLY A 69 -3.01 -1.40 3.18
C GLY A 69 -4.21 -0.65 2.60
N ALA A 70 -4.41 0.59 3.02
CA ALA A 70 -5.21 1.54 2.28
C ALA A 70 -4.27 2.37 1.41
N PRO A 71 -4.31 2.27 0.07
CA PRO A 71 -3.62 3.24 -0.76
C PRO A 71 -4.35 4.59 -0.62
N VAL A 72 -3.56 5.64 -0.35
CA VAL A 72 -4.04 6.98 -0.06
C VAL A 72 -3.42 7.94 -1.06
N LEU A 73 -4.24 8.58 -1.87
CA LEU A 73 -3.83 9.65 -2.78
C LEU A 73 -4.03 11.00 -2.10
N LEU A 74 -2.98 11.82 -2.09
CA LEU A 74 -2.90 13.06 -1.34
C LEU A 74 -2.54 14.23 -2.26
N LEU A 75 -3.15 15.38 -2.03
CA LEU A 75 -2.73 16.66 -2.59
C LEU A 75 -2.86 17.73 -1.51
N ALA A 76 -1.74 18.35 -1.16
CA ALA A 76 -1.71 19.33 -0.09
C ALA A 76 -1.34 20.72 -0.60
N ARG A 77 -1.92 21.75 0.02
CA ARG A 77 -1.54 23.16 -0.12
C ARG A 77 -1.13 23.70 1.26
N PRO A 78 0.00 24.38 1.40
CA PRO A 78 0.34 25.08 2.63
C PRO A 78 -0.57 26.30 2.82
N ASP A 79 -0.85 26.67 4.06
CA ASP A 79 -1.69 27.83 4.38
C ASP A 79 -1.05 29.17 3.97
N SER A 80 0.28 29.18 3.78
CA SER A 80 1.00 30.36 3.31
C SER A 80 2.18 30.03 2.41
N ASN A 81 2.55 30.98 1.56
CA ASN A 81 3.77 30.89 0.74
C ASN A 81 5.05 30.89 1.59
N ALA A 82 5.01 31.41 2.82
CA ALA A 82 6.13 31.38 3.75
C ALA A 82 6.39 29.95 4.26
N CYS A 83 5.32 29.21 4.62
CA CYS A 83 5.39 27.79 4.99
C CYS A 83 6.04 26.95 3.89
N ARG A 84 5.64 27.17 2.63
CA ARG A 84 6.21 26.45 1.47
C ARG A 84 7.73 26.64 1.33
N LYS A 85 8.22 27.87 1.50
CA LYS A 85 9.65 28.18 1.32
C LYS A 85 10.51 27.55 2.41
N GLN A 86 9.94 27.34 3.60
CA GLN A 86 10.64 26.75 4.74
C GLN A 86 10.55 25.23 4.76
N MET A 87 9.46 24.66 4.22
CA MET A 87 9.18 23.23 4.20
C MET A 87 8.71 22.83 2.78
N PRO A 88 9.59 22.34 1.90
CA PRO A 88 9.21 21.94 0.53
C PRO A 88 8.31 20.70 0.50
N ASP A 89 8.39 19.89 1.55
CA ASP A 89 7.63 18.67 1.78
C ASP A 89 7.07 18.69 3.21
N TYR A 90 6.04 17.87 3.48
CA TYR A 90 5.56 17.60 4.83
C TYR A 90 5.61 16.10 5.12
N SER A 91 5.86 15.74 6.38
CA SER A 91 5.82 14.34 6.82
C SER A 91 4.38 13.93 7.06
N LEU A 92 4.04 12.69 6.69
CA LEU A 92 2.72 12.16 7.00
C LEU A 92 2.56 12.00 8.51
N PRO A 93 1.42 12.45 9.07
CA PRO A 93 1.21 12.44 10.52
C PRO A 93 1.05 11.01 11.03
N LEU A 94 1.50 10.79 12.25
CA LEU A 94 1.19 9.59 13.03
C LEU A 94 0.20 9.97 14.13
N PRO A 95 -0.70 9.05 14.52
CA PRO A 95 -1.54 9.25 15.69
C PRO A 95 -0.65 9.43 16.94
N ASP A 96 -1.03 10.34 17.81
CA ASP A 96 -0.50 10.40 19.17
C ASP A 96 -0.88 9.13 19.95
N ASP A 97 -0.21 8.87 21.07
CA ASP A 97 -0.45 7.66 21.88
C ASP A 97 -1.91 7.54 22.37
N ASP A 98 -2.60 8.67 22.54
CA ASP A 98 -3.99 8.76 23.00
C ASP A 98 -5.01 8.88 21.85
N ALA A 99 -4.57 8.86 20.59
CA ALA A 99 -5.47 9.05 19.46
C ALA A 99 -6.35 7.81 19.21
N GLU A 100 -7.61 8.08 18.87
CA GLU A 100 -8.57 7.03 18.54
C GLU A 100 -8.12 6.26 17.29
N GLN A 101 -8.36 4.94 17.30
CA GLN A 101 -8.17 4.09 16.14
C GLN A 101 -9.31 4.28 15.14
N PRO A 102 -9.09 4.02 13.83
CA PRO A 102 -10.10 4.26 12.80
C PRO A 102 -11.43 3.53 13.07
N CYS A 103 -11.36 2.32 13.63
CA CYS A 103 -12.50 1.59 14.15
C CYS A 103 -12.03 0.48 15.11
N SER A 104 -12.96 -0.24 15.73
CA SER A 104 -12.63 -1.35 16.66
C SER A 104 -11.87 -2.51 16.00
N ASN A 105 -12.01 -2.67 14.68
CA ASN A 105 -11.51 -3.81 13.93
C ASN A 105 -10.18 -3.54 13.21
N LEU A 106 -9.73 -2.27 13.18
CA LEU A 106 -8.52 -1.83 12.52
C LEU A 106 -7.66 -1.00 13.46
N ARG A 107 -6.39 -1.37 13.55
CA ARG A 107 -5.37 -0.56 14.18
C ARG A 107 -4.47 0.06 13.13
N PHE A 108 -4.37 1.38 13.07
CA PHE A 108 -3.40 2.03 12.21
C PHE A 108 -1.98 1.77 12.74
N LEU A 109 -1.10 1.30 11.86
CA LEU A 109 0.29 1.00 12.18
C LEU A 109 1.22 2.15 11.77
N GLY A 110 0.92 2.84 10.68
CA GLY A 110 1.72 3.93 10.13
C GLY A 110 1.68 3.95 8.61
N TRP A 111 2.65 4.62 8.01
CA TRP A 111 2.71 4.84 6.57
C TRP A 111 3.82 4.03 5.91
N LEU A 112 3.62 3.66 4.65
CA LEU A 112 4.64 3.09 3.78
C LEU A 112 4.79 3.96 2.52
N PRO A 113 6.04 4.22 2.09
CA PRO A 113 6.32 4.73 0.75
C PRO A 113 5.80 3.77 -0.33
N MET A 114 5.37 4.30 -1.48
CA MET A 114 4.87 3.48 -2.60
C MET A 114 5.94 2.58 -3.24
N ASP A 115 7.20 2.93 -3.09
CA ASP A 115 8.36 2.18 -3.58
C ASP A 115 8.92 1.20 -2.55
N THR A 116 8.25 1.04 -1.39
CA THR A 116 8.59 0.01 -0.41
C THR A 116 8.64 -1.36 -1.08
N LEU A 117 9.73 -2.08 -0.84
CA LEU A 117 9.95 -3.43 -1.30
C LEU A 117 9.45 -4.44 -0.25
N LEU A 118 8.96 -5.59 -0.70
CA LEU A 118 8.47 -6.66 0.17
C LEU A 118 9.62 -7.56 0.64
N PRO A 119 9.56 -8.23 1.80
CA PRO A 119 8.57 -8.04 2.85
C PRO A 119 8.85 -6.76 3.66
N VAL A 120 7.81 -6.24 4.32
CA VAL A 120 7.96 -5.21 5.35
C VAL A 120 8.37 -5.88 6.66
N ALA A 121 9.29 -5.29 7.40
CA ALA A 121 9.76 -5.86 8.65
C ALA A 121 8.67 -5.79 9.75
N PHE A 122 8.53 -6.88 10.50
CA PHE A 122 7.65 -6.96 11.67
C PHE A 122 8.43 -7.35 12.93
N PRO A 123 8.16 -6.72 14.10
CA PRO A 123 7.11 -5.72 14.36
C PRO A 123 7.32 -4.41 13.60
N PHE A 124 6.21 -3.82 13.11
CA PHE A 124 6.27 -2.63 12.27
C PHE A 124 6.67 -1.41 13.09
N TRP A 125 7.66 -0.66 12.59
CA TRP A 125 8.14 0.57 13.21
C TRP A 125 8.06 1.73 12.22
N PRO A 126 7.14 2.70 12.40
CA PRO A 126 6.94 3.80 11.46
C PRO A 126 8.19 4.61 11.14
N LEU A 127 9.09 4.77 12.11
CA LEU A 127 10.33 5.52 11.96
C LEU A 127 11.30 4.91 10.93
N GLN A 128 11.14 3.63 10.59
CA GLN A 128 11.93 2.98 9.53
C GLN A 128 11.42 3.30 8.13
N TYR A 129 10.20 3.84 8.03
CA TYR A 129 9.51 4.12 6.78
C TYR A 129 9.00 5.57 6.77
N PRO A 130 9.89 6.58 6.87
CA PRO A 130 9.46 7.97 6.84
C PRO A 130 8.82 8.28 5.49
N VAL A 131 7.60 8.82 5.51
CA VAL A 131 6.88 9.23 4.30
C VAL A 131 6.75 10.74 4.29
N THR A 132 7.39 11.36 3.30
CA THR A 132 7.29 12.79 3.02
C THR A 132 6.54 13.01 1.73
N VAL A 133 5.64 13.99 1.71
CA VAL A 133 4.81 14.34 0.56
C VAL A 133 5.10 15.78 0.11
N PRO A 134 5.34 16.00 -1.20
CA PRO A 134 5.52 17.34 -1.75
C PRO A 134 4.23 18.16 -1.73
N TRP A 135 4.37 19.46 -1.54
CA TRP A 135 3.25 20.39 -1.74
C TRP A 135 2.86 20.51 -3.22
N PHE A 136 1.57 20.71 -3.49
CA PHE A 136 1.00 20.95 -4.83
C PHE A 136 1.18 19.83 -5.86
N LYS A 137 1.67 18.66 -5.45
CA LYS A 137 1.81 17.50 -6.34
C LYS A 137 1.01 16.32 -5.78
N PRO A 138 0.10 15.73 -6.57
CA PRO A 138 -0.56 14.49 -6.19
C PRO A 138 0.46 13.40 -5.90
N THR A 139 0.42 12.84 -4.70
CA THR A 139 1.35 11.82 -4.23
C THR A 139 0.58 10.73 -3.51
N ALA A 140 0.93 9.48 -3.74
CA ALA A 140 0.32 8.36 -3.05
C ALA A 140 1.23 7.81 -1.96
N ALA A 141 0.61 7.35 -0.88
CA ALA A 141 1.24 6.58 0.19
C ALA A 141 0.32 5.43 0.59
N ILE A 142 0.82 4.50 1.39
CA ILE A 142 0.02 3.39 1.88
C ILE A 142 -0.14 3.56 3.38
N ALA A 143 -1.39 3.71 3.82
CA ALA A 143 -1.72 3.61 5.23
C ALA A 143 -1.80 2.13 5.61
N LEU A 144 -0.93 1.69 6.50
CA LEU A 144 -0.85 0.31 6.93
C LEU A 144 -1.72 0.10 8.17
N PHE A 145 -2.54 -0.94 8.16
CA PHE A 145 -3.43 -1.31 9.25
C PHE A 145 -3.19 -2.74 9.67
N ARG A 146 -3.42 -3.02 10.95
CA ARG A 146 -3.59 -4.37 11.46
C ARG A 146 -5.06 -4.67 11.68
N GLY A 147 -5.58 -5.68 10.99
CA GLY A 147 -6.91 -6.24 11.21
C GLY A 147 -6.97 -7.06 12.50
N HIS A 148 -8.12 -7.08 13.16
CA HIS A 148 -8.37 -7.98 14.28
C HIS A 148 -8.73 -9.38 13.76
N ALA A 149 -8.27 -10.44 14.43
CA ALA A 149 -8.40 -11.84 13.97
C ALA A 149 -9.84 -12.35 13.74
N ASN A 150 -10.86 -11.59 14.15
CA ASN A 150 -12.28 -11.95 14.00
C ASN A 150 -13.03 -11.06 12.99
N ALA A 151 -12.35 -10.11 12.35
CA ALA A 151 -12.92 -9.26 11.32
C ALA A 151 -12.78 -9.96 9.97
N PHE A 152 -13.70 -10.88 9.66
CA PHE A 152 -13.61 -11.74 8.49
C PHE A 152 -14.08 -11.09 7.17
N GLU A 153 -14.56 -9.85 7.19
CA GLU A 153 -15.10 -9.15 6.02
C GLU A 153 -14.39 -7.81 5.80
N CYS A 154 -13.22 -7.83 5.15
CA CYS A 154 -12.47 -6.62 4.80
C CYS A 154 -13.27 -5.66 3.91
N ASP A 155 -14.15 -6.18 3.06
CA ASP A 155 -15.00 -5.40 2.15
C ASP A 155 -16.04 -4.52 2.89
N ALA A 156 -16.35 -4.84 4.15
CA ALA A 156 -17.30 -4.09 4.97
C ALA A 156 -16.61 -3.04 5.85
N ILE A 157 -15.28 -3.04 5.91
CA ILE A 157 -14.54 -2.15 6.80
C ILE A 157 -14.19 -0.87 6.05
N GLU A 158 -14.83 0.22 6.43
CA GLU A 158 -14.52 1.55 5.94
C GLU A 158 -13.78 2.36 7.00
N VAL A 159 -12.72 3.07 6.59
CA VAL A 159 -12.07 4.07 7.43
C VAL A 159 -12.83 5.38 7.28
N ALA A 160 -13.49 5.80 8.34
CA ALA A 160 -14.36 6.96 8.31
C ALA A 160 -13.59 8.26 8.00
N ASN A 161 -14.19 9.14 7.20
CA ASN A 161 -13.59 10.43 6.79
C ASN A 161 -13.19 11.31 7.98
N TRP A 162 -13.93 11.25 9.09
CA TRP A 162 -13.61 12.03 10.28
C TRP A 162 -12.26 11.62 10.88
N TRP A 163 -11.92 10.33 10.88
CA TRP A 163 -10.66 9.84 11.44
C TRP A 163 -9.47 10.36 10.63
N TRP A 164 -9.57 10.37 9.30
CA TRP A 164 -8.57 11.01 8.44
C TRP A 164 -8.43 12.50 8.75
N ALA A 165 -9.53 13.22 8.96
CA ALA A 165 -9.50 14.65 9.29
C ALA A 165 -8.80 14.91 10.63
N GLU A 166 -9.05 14.08 11.65
CA GLU A 166 -8.35 14.15 12.94
C GLU A 166 -6.86 13.88 12.79
N LEU A 167 -6.48 12.82 12.07
CA LEU A 167 -5.08 12.44 11.84
C LEU A 167 -4.29 13.56 11.13
N PHE A 168 -4.90 14.24 10.17
CA PHE A 168 -4.25 15.30 9.40
C PHE A 168 -4.38 16.70 10.01
N ARG A 169 -5.12 16.87 11.12
CA ARG A 169 -5.29 18.16 11.80
C ARG A 169 -3.96 18.88 12.12
N PRO A 170 -2.87 18.22 12.50
CA PRO A 170 -1.60 18.90 12.81
C PRO A 170 -0.89 19.53 11.59
N ILE A 171 -1.29 19.20 10.36
CA ILE A 171 -0.65 19.73 9.16
C ILE A 171 -1.08 21.18 8.91
N ALA A 172 -0.10 22.09 8.83
CA ALA A 172 -0.31 23.52 8.54
C ALA A 172 -0.64 23.77 7.05
N GLY A 173 -1.75 23.21 6.60
CA GLY A 173 -2.19 23.26 5.22
C GLY A 173 -3.53 22.59 4.99
N ASN A 174 -4.05 22.78 3.78
CA ASN A 174 -5.22 22.09 3.30
C ASN A 174 -4.78 20.79 2.62
N VAL A 175 -5.18 19.65 3.17
CA VAL A 175 -4.91 18.32 2.59
C VAL A 175 -6.19 17.77 1.98
N ARG A 176 -6.13 17.46 0.70
CA ARG A 176 -7.14 16.66 0.02
C ARG A 176 -6.67 15.21 -0.03
N LEU A 177 -7.55 14.29 0.38
CA LEU A 177 -7.27 12.87 0.45
C LEU A 177 -8.32 12.07 -0.34
N ALA A 178 -7.88 10.99 -0.98
CA ALA A 178 -8.75 9.93 -1.50
C ALA A 178 -8.20 8.57 -1.05
N SER A 179 -9.00 7.81 -0.31
CA SER A 179 -8.73 6.44 0.07
C SER A 179 -10.05 5.71 0.20
N ARG A 180 -10.31 4.73 -0.68
CA ARG A 180 -11.62 4.08 -0.82
C ARG A 180 -11.58 2.56 -0.73
N ALA A 181 -10.40 1.96 -0.64
CA ALA A 181 -10.24 0.52 -0.59
C ALA A 181 -9.24 0.13 0.49
N LEU A 182 -9.56 -0.94 1.20
CA LEU A 182 -8.60 -1.71 1.96
C LEU A 182 -8.24 -2.94 1.14
N LEU A 183 -6.95 -3.19 0.99
CA LEU A 183 -6.41 -4.29 0.21
C LEU A 183 -5.38 -5.04 1.06
N PRO A 184 -5.06 -6.30 0.72
CA PRO A 184 -3.78 -6.90 1.10
C PRO A 184 -2.65 -5.89 0.85
N TYR A 185 -1.77 -5.68 1.82
CA TYR A 185 -0.80 -4.59 1.69
C TYR A 185 0.15 -4.70 0.47
N PRO A 186 0.50 -5.90 -0.07
CA PRO A 186 1.22 -6.00 -1.34
C PRO A 186 0.44 -5.38 -2.51
N ASP A 187 -0.85 -5.64 -2.59
CA ASP A 187 -1.77 -5.08 -3.59
C ASP A 187 -1.88 -3.56 -3.39
N ALA A 188 -1.98 -3.08 -2.14
CA ALA A 188 -2.04 -1.65 -1.83
C ALA A 188 -0.81 -0.87 -2.31
N LEU A 189 0.40 -1.45 -2.21
CA LEU A 189 1.62 -0.83 -2.74
C LEU A 189 1.54 -0.60 -4.24
N GLU A 190 1.01 -1.58 -4.98
CA GLU A 190 0.86 -1.50 -6.42
C GLU A 190 -0.28 -0.56 -6.83
N ALA A 191 -1.41 -0.61 -6.12
CA ALA A 191 -2.54 0.30 -6.33
C ALA A 191 -2.14 1.76 -6.11
N ALA A 192 -1.32 2.05 -5.09
CA ALA A 192 -0.81 3.41 -4.83
C ALA A 192 0.03 3.96 -6.01
N ARG A 193 0.86 3.11 -6.64
CA ARG A 193 1.63 3.51 -7.83
C ARG A 193 0.72 3.85 -9.00
N VAL A 194 -0.33 3.06 -9.21
CA VAL A 194 -1.33 3.31 -10.26
C VAL A 194 -2.08 4.61 -9.98
N LEU A 195 -2.60 4.79 -8.75
CA LEU A 195 -3.28 6.01 -8.32
C LEU A 195 -2.44 7.26 -8.58
N GLN A 196 -1.18 7.27 -8.13
CA GLN A 196 -0.31 8.42 -8.31
C GLN A 196 -0.03 8.69 -9.78
N ALA A 197 0.30 7.67 -10.57
CA ALA A 197 0.59 7.83 -11.99
C ALA A 197 -0.63 8.40 -12.73
N SER A 198 -1.80 7.80 -12.55
CA SER A 198 -3.06 8.28 -13.13
C SER A 198 -3.41 9.70 -12.68
N ALA A 199 -3.21 10.04 -11.41
CA ALA A 199 -3.45 11.38 -10.88
C ALA A 199 -2.51 12.44 -11.45
N ASN A 200 -1.32 12.05 -11.91
CA ASN A 200 -0.35 12.91 -12.57
C ASN A 200 -0.43 12.85 -14.12
N ALA A 201 -1.39 12.11 -14.68
CA ALA A 201 -1.48 11.82 -16.12
C ALA A 201 -0.21 11.15 -16.69
N GLU A 202 0.40 10.28 -15.90
CA GLU A 202 1.59 9.50 -16.21
C GLU A 202 1.26 8.01 -16.32
N LEU A 203 2.16 7.23 -16.92
CA LEU A 203 2.09 5.77 -16.87
C LEU A 203 2.73 5.25 -15.59
N PRO A 204 2.16 4.22 -14.94
CA PRO A 204 2.81 3.57 -13.80
C PRO A 204 4.21 3.08 -14.18
N SER A 205 5.21 3.42 -13.36
CA SER A 205 6.62 3.17 -13.67
C SER A 205 7.00 1.68 -13.71
N LYS A 206 6.19 0.81 -13.12
CA LYS A 206 6.38 -0.65 -13.09
C LYS A 206 5.03 -1.36 -13.15
N GLN A 207 4.97 -2.45 -13.92
CA GLN A 207 3.85 -3.39 -13.82
C GLN A 207 4.01 -4.22 -12.56
N GLY A 208 2.95 -4.26 -11.75
CA GLY A 208 2.88 -5.02 -10.52
C GLY A 208 2.77 -6.53 -10.75
N HIS A 209 2.98 -7.30 -9.69
CA HIS A 209 2.80 -8.75 -9.63
C HIS A 209 1.54 -9.16 -8.87
N PHE A 210 1.07 -8.35 -7.93
CA PHE A 210 0.03 -8.72 -6.95
C PHE A 210 -1.35 -8.16 -7.30
N LEU A 211 -1.41 -6.95 -7.82
CA LEU A 211 -2.64 -6.23 -8.09
C LEU A 211 -3.47 -6.93 -9.16
N SER A 212 -4.72 -7.26 -8.82
CA SER A 212 -5.68 -7.80 -9.78
C SER A 212 -6.10 -6.77 -10.82
N ASP A 213 -6.58 -7.21 -11.99
CA ASP A 213 -7.10 -6.32 -13.03
C ASP A 213 -8.25 -5.44 -12.54
N ALA A 214 -9.12 -5.96 -11.67
CA ALA A 214 -10.21 -5.20 -11.09
C ALA A 214 -9.71 -4.07 -10.19
N ALA A 215 -8.76 -4.37 -9.30
CA ALA A 215 -8.15 -3.37 -8.43
C ALA A 215 -7.29 -2.36 -9.22
N TRP A 216 -6.65 -2.80 -10.31
CA TRP A 216 -5.95 -1.91 -11.23
C TRP A 216 -6.92 -0.91 -11.89
N ASN A 217 -8.04 -1.39 -12.45
CA ASN A 217 -9.03 -0.54 -13.10
C ASN A 217 -9.64 0.48 -12.14
N TRP A 218 -9.93 0.05 -10.91
CA TRP A 218 -10.36 0.94 -9.84
C TRP A 218 -9.31 2.02 -9.54
N ALA A 219 -8.07 1.62 -9.25
CA ALA A 219 -6.99 2.55 -8.90
C ALA A 219 -6.72 3.57 -10.03
N HIS A 220 -6.77 3.11 -11.28
CA HIS A 220 -6.64 3.96 -12.44
C HIS A 220 -7.79 4.97 -12.53
N GLY A 221 -9.04 4.51 -12.43
CA GLY A 221 -10.24 5.36 -12.49
C GLY A 221 -10.28 6.41 -11.38
N GLU A 222 -9.96 6.03 -10.15
CA GLU A 222 -9.87 6.96 -9.02
C GLU A 222 -8.76 8.00 -9.21
N GLY A 223 -7.59 7.60 -9.72
CA GLY A 223 -6.51 8.54 -10.01
C GLY A 223 -6.91 9.57 -11.08
N VAL A 224 -7.57 9.13 -12.16
CA VAL A 224 -8.09 10.02 -13.20
C VAL A 224 -9.14 10.98 -12.65
N LEU A 225 -10.10 10.49 -11.86
CA LEU A 225 -11.12 11.34 -11.24
C LEU A 225 -10.49 12.38 -10.31
N PHE A 226 -9.49 11.97 -9.52
CA PHE A 226 -8.74 12.89 -8.67
C PHE A 226 -8.07 13.98 -9.51
N HIS A 227 -7.45 13.60 -10.63
CA HIS A 227 -6.82 14.52 -11.58
C HIS A 227 -7.77 15.59 -12.11
N GLU A 228 -8.91 15.17 -12.64
CA GLU A 228 -9.93 16.06 -13.19
C GLU A 228 -10.43 17.04 -12.13
N THR A 229 -10.77 16.51 -10.96
CA THR A 229 -11.35 17.31 -9.88
C THR A 229 -10.38 18.29 -9.24
N TYR A 230 -9.05 18.08 -9.28
CA TYR A 230 -8.12 19.12 -8.84
C TYR A 230 -7.72 20.05 -9.97
N ARG A 231 -7.67 19.65 -11.25
CA ARG A 231 -7.40 20.60 -12.34
C ARG A 231 -8.31 21.82 -12.23
N HIS A 232 -9.61 21.63 -12.08
CA HIS A 232 -10.60 22.71 -11.96
C HIS A 232 -10.41 23.66 -10.76
N ILE A 233 -9.71 23.25 -9.70
CA ILE A 233 -9.50 24.06 -8.49
C ILE A 233 -8.18 24.87 -8.57
N TYR A 234 -7.30 24.55 -9.51
CA TYR A 234 -5.92 25.09 -9.57
C TYR A 234 -5.54 25.65 -10.94
N SER A 235 -6.20 25.25 -12.03
CA SER A 235 -6.16 26.01 -13.29
C SER A 235 -7.06 27.23 -13.08
N GLY A 236 -6.49 28.44 -13.07
CA GLY A 236 -7.25 29.69 -13.03
C GLY A 236 -8.08 29.96 -14.28
N ASP A 237 -8.65 28.93 -14.90
CA ASP A 237 -9.53 28.99 -16.06
C ASP A 237 -10.98 29.09 -15.59
N ILE A 238 -11.34 30.27 -15.08
CA ILE A 238 -12.69 30.86 -15.15
C ILE A 238 -12.51 32.33 -15.54
#